data_AF-A0A645AHT0-F1
#
_entry.id   AF-A0A645AHT0-F1
#
_cell.length_a   1.000
_cell.length_b   1.000
_cell.length_c   1.000
_cell.angle_alpha   90.00
_cell.angle_beta   90.00
_cell.angle_gamma   90.00
#
_symmetry.space_group_name_H-M   'P 1'
#
loop_
_entity.id
_entity.type
_entity.pdbx_description
1 polymer ?
#
loop_
_entity_poly.entity_id
_entity_poly.type
_entity_poly.pdbx_seq_one_letter_code
_entity_poly.pdbx_strand_id
1 'polypeptide(L)'
;MENLDYGILNPWLRSIRDVYRLHKTELNAIEDTEARYRRFVEINTYEQCRNVLKMAEVQKSYYKNGYPKVAGWVFDIKDARLHDLHFDFEGELEKIKEIYDITGKV
;
A
#
# COMPACT_ATOMS: atom_id res chain seq x y z
N MET A 1 -13.02 14.24 -0.99
CA MET A 1 -11.76 14.82 -0.48
C MET A 1 -11.83 16.31 -0.78
N GLU A 2 -11.89 17.16 0.26
CA GLU A 2 -11.85 18.61 0.04
C GLU A 2 -10.43 19.03 -0.34
N ASN A 3 -10.29 19.81 -1.41
CA ASN A 3 -9.02 20.35 -1.88
C ASN A 3 -8.70 21.63 -1.10
N LEU A 4 -8.44 21.48 0.19
CA LEU A 4 -7.93 22.56 1.04
C LEU A 4 -6.40 22.64 0.93
N ASP A 5 -5.87 23.85 1.02
CA ASP A 5 -4.43 24.08 1.07
C ASP A 5 -3.93 23.85 2.51
N TYR A 6 -3.18 22.76 2.71
CA TYR A 6 -2.61 22.40 4.00
C TYR A 6 -1.12 22.80 4.12
N GLY A 7 -0.62 23.67 3.25
CA GLY A 7 0.76 24.17 3.26
C GLY A 7 1.79 23.04 3.17
N ILE A 8 2.62 22.89 4.21
CA ILE A 8 3.71 21.91 4.28
C ILE A 8 3.24 20.44 4.25
N LEU A 9 1.97 20.18 4.53
CA LEU A 9 1.40 18.84 4.50
C LEU A 9 1.03 18.40 3.07
N ASN A 10 0.93 19.34 2.13
CA ASN A 10 0.52 19.05 0.75
C ASN A 10 1.39 18.01 0.04
N PRO A 11 2.74 18.01 0.15
CA PRO A 11 3.57 16.98 -0.47
C PRO A 11 3.31 15.58 0.12
N TRP A 12 3.09 15.49 1.44
CA TRP A 12 2.78 14.22 2.08
C TRP A 12 1.39 13.73 1.66
N LEU A 13 0.38 14.60 1.68
CA LEU A 13 -0.99 14.29 1.23
C LEU A 13 -1.06 13.97 -0.27
N ARG A 14 -0.13 14.48 -1.09
CA ARG A 14 -0.05 14.15 -2.51
C ARG A 14 0.13 12.65 -2.73
N SER A 15 0.97 11.98 -1.94
CA SER A 15 1.17 10.52 -2.05
C SER A 15 -0.14 9.74 -1.88
N ILE A 16 -0.98 10.15 -0.94
CA ILE A 16 -2.29 9.54 -0.69
C ILE A 16 -3.26 9.86 -1.83
N ARG A 17 -3.27 11.10 -2.34
CA ARG A 17 -4.07 11.49 -3.51
C ARG A 17 -3.66 10.72 -4.77
N ASP A 18 -2.39 10.42 -4.94
CA ASP A 18 -1.90 9.62 -6.06
C ASP A 18 -2.42 8.18 -6.00
N VAL A 19 -2.49 7.57 -4.80
CA VAL A 19 -3.15 6.27 -4.63
C VAL A 19 -4.62 6.35 -5.04
N TYR A 20 -5.35 7.38 -4.61
CA TYR A 20 -6.74 7.57 -5.02
C TYR A 20 -6.87 7.69 -6.55
N ARG A 21 -5.95 8.42 -7.19
CA ARG A 21 -5.94 8.62 -8.64
C ARG A 21 -5.72 7.31 -9.39
N LEU A 22 -4.81 6.46 -8.92
CA LEU A 22 -4.53 5.15 -9.52
C LEU A 22 -5.73 4.21 -9.44
N HIS A 23 -6.46 4.24 -8.33
CA HIS A 23 -7.61 3.37 -8.05
C HIS A 23 -8.96 4.06 -8.21
N LYS A 24 -9.00 5.17 -8.98
CA LYS A 24 -10.18 6.04 -9.11
C LYS A 24 -11.40 5.30 -9.62
N THR A 25 -11.22 4.40 -10.58
CA THR A 25 -12.33 3.63 -11.19
C THR A 25 -13.00 2.72 -10.17
N GLU A 26 -12.21 1.97 -9.40
CA GLU A 26 -12.72 1.10 -8.33
C GLU A 26 -13.41 1.91 -7.24
N LEU A 27 -12.75 2.96 -6.74
CA LEU A 27 -13.29 3.78 -5.66
C LEU A 27 -14.56 4.53 -6.07
N ASN A 28 -14.63 5.04 -7.30
CA ASN A 28 -15.83 5.73 -7.79
C ASN A 28 -17.00 4.80 -8.08
N ALA A 29 -16.79 3.50 -8.23
CA ALA A 29 -17.87 2.51 -8.37
C ALA A 29 -18.60 2.26 -7.04
N ILE A 30 -18.03 2.68 -5.91
CA ILE A 30 -18.66 2.57 -4.58
C ILE A 30 -19.47 3.83 -4.29
N GLU A 31 -20.80 3.69 -4.28
CA GLU A 31 -21.74 4.79 -4.04
C GLU A 31 -21.73 5.27 -2.58
N ASP A 32 -21.70 4.33 -1.63
CA ASP A 32 -21.65 4.66 -0.21
C ASP A 32 -20.31 5.31 0.16
N THR A 33 -20.39 6.50 0.75
CA THR A 33 -19.20 7.32 1.00
C THR A 33 -18.34 6.76 2.14
N GLU A 34 -18.95 6.18 3.17
CA GLU A 34 -18.22 5.54 4.27
C GLU A 34 -17.51 4.26 3.80
N ALA A 35 -18.20 3.40 3.04
CA ALA A 35 -17.62 2.20 2.43
C ALA A 35 -16.47 2.55 1.48
N ARG A 36 -16.64 3.60 0.66
CA ARG A 36 -15.56 4.09 -0.22
C ARG A 36 -14.36 4.59 0.57
N TYR A 37 -14.57 5.29 1.68
CA TYR A 37 -13.48 5.74 2.55
C TYR A 37 -12.73 4.57 3.19
N ARG A 38 -13.46 3.57 3.71
CA ARG A 38 -12.88 2.33 4.25
C ARG A 38 -12.05 1.61 3.20
N ARG A 39 -12.62 1.41 2.00
CA ARG A 39 -11.91 0.79 0.88
C ARG A 39 -10.66 1.56 0.49
N PHE A 40 -10.73 2.89 0.51
CA PHE A 40 -9.57 3.72 0.22
C PHE A 40 -8.44 3.54 1.24
N VAL A 41 -8.76 3.40 2.53
CA VAL A 41 -7.76 3.09 3.57
C VAL A 41 -7.11 1.72 3.31
N GLU A 42 -7.89 0.70 2.98
CA GLU A 42 -7.36 -0.64 2.64
C GLU A 42 -6.40 -0.57 1.45
N ILE A 43 -6.80 0.08 0.36
CA ILE A 43 -5.97 0.25 -0.84
C ILE A 43 -4.71 1.04 -0.51
N ASN A 44 -4.82 2.10 0.30
CA ASN A 44 -3.65 2.88 0.70
C ASN A 44 -2.65 2.05 1.49
N THR A 45 -3.11 1.26 2.46
CA THR A 45 -2.27 0.33 3.22
C THR A 45 -1.61 -0.69 2.29
N TYR A 46 -2.35 -1.30 1.37
CA TYR A 46 -1.80 -2.25 0.40
C TYR A 46 -0.68 -1.60 -0.45
N GLU A 47 -0.90 -0.39 -0.97
CA GLU A 47 0.11 0.34 -1.73
C GLU A 47 1.35 0.68 -0.88
N GLN A 48 1.19 0.99 0.41
CA GLN A 48 2.35 1.20 1.29
C GLN A 48 3.12 -0.10 1.53
N CYS A 49 2.45 -1.25 1.68
CA CYS A 49 3.12 -2.55 1.75
C CYS A 49 3.98 -2.80 0.50
N ARG A 50 3.46 -2.49 -0.69
CA ARG A 50 4.23 -2.56 -1.95
C ARG A 50 5.42 -1.60 -1.95
N ASN A 51 5.27 -0.39 -1.42
CA ASN A 51 6.37 0.57 -1.33
C ASN A 51 7.49 0.08 -0.40
N VAL A 52 7.14 -0.58 0.71
CA VAL A 52 8.11 -1.24 1.60
C VAL A 52 8.85 -2.36 0.86
N LEU A 53 8.16 -3.18 0.06
CA LEU A 53 8.80 -4.22 -0.74
C LEU A 53 9.77 -3.68 -1.80
N LYS A 54 9.57 -2.46 -2.30
CA LYS A 54 10.48 -1.81 -3.26
C LYS A 54 11.81 -1.38 -2.60
N MET A 55 11.89 -1.36 -1.28
CA MET A 55 13.12 -0.96 -0.58
C MET A 55 14.22 -2.01 -0.75
N ALA A 56 15.41 -1.57 -1.16
CA ALA A 56 16.53 -2.45 -1.43
C ALA A 56 16.96 -3.25 -0.20
N GLU A 57 16.87 -2.66 0.99
CA GLU A 57 17.22 -3.29 2.27
C GLU A 57 16.29 -4.46 2.60
N VAL A 58 14.98 -4.27 2.39
CA VAL A 58 13.95 -5.30 2.59
C VAL A 58 14.20 -6.47 1.66
N GLN A 59 14.42 -6.20 0.37
CA GLN A 59 14.70 -7.24 -0.62
C GLN A 59 16.00 -7.99 -0.34
N LYS A 60 17.10 -7.28 -0.10
CA LYS A 60 18.41 -7.88 0.19
C LYS A 60 18.34 -8.78 1.44
N SER A 61 17.71 -8.30 2.51
CA SER A 61 17.56 -9.11 3.72
C SER A 61 16.67 -10.32 3.48
N TYR A 62 15.56 -10.16 2.75
CA TYR A 62 14.66 -11.27 2.47
C TYR A 62 15.33 -12.36 1.63
N TYR A 63 16.08 -12.02 0.58
CA TYR A 63 16.79 -13.02 -0.22
C TYR A 63 17.92 -13.72 0.52
N LYS A 64 18.58 -13.01 1.43
CA LYS A 64 19.69 -13.59 2.21
C LYS A 64 19.20 -14.44 3.37
N ASN A 65 18.14 -14.00 4.06
CA ASN A 65 17.77 -14.51 5.38
C ASN A 65 16.34 -15.06 5.46
N GLY A 66 15.50 -14.86 4.43
CA GLY A 66 14.07 -15.21 4.43
C GLY A 66 13.16 -14.24 5.20
N TYR A 67 13.69 -13.09 5.64
CA TYR A 67 12.96 -12.07 6.40
C TYR A 67 13.54 -10.65 6.14
N PRO A 68 12.77 -9.56 6.34
CA PRO A 68 11.42 -9.50 6.89
C PRO A 68 10.32 -9.88 5.88
N LYS A 69 9.18 -10.37 6.40
CA LYS A 69 7.92 -10.46 5.64
C LYS A 69 7.10 -9.20 5.88
N VAL A 70 6.33 -8.78 4.89
CA VAL A 70 5.42 -7.62 4.98
C VAL A 70 3.99 -8.13 5.07
N ALA A 71 3.23 -7.60 6.03
CA ALA A 71 1.80 -7.83 6.19
C ALA A 71 1.07 -6.49 6.26
N GLY A 72 -0.15 -6.43 5.72
CA GLY A 72 -0.97 -5.22 5.71
C GLY A 72 -2.22 -5.42 6.55
N TRP A 73 -2.38 -4.64 7.61
CA TRP A 73 -3.53 -4.71 8.51
C TRP A 73 -4.20 -3.35 8.66
N VAL A 74 -5.52 -3.36 8.84
CA VAL A 74 -6.31 -2.16 9.17
C VAL A 74 -7.02 -2.40 10.48
N PHE A 75 -6.85 -1.51 11.44
CA PHE A 75 -7.60 -1.54 12.69
C PHE A 75 -8.81 -0.62 12.58
N ASP A 76 -10.01 -1.15 12.79
CA ASP A 76 -11.24 -0.36 12.82
C ASP A 76 -11.64 -0.03 14.26
N ILE A 77 -11.76 1.26 14.53
CA ILE A 77 -12.08 1.80 15.85
C ILE A 77 -13.55 1.54 16.20
N LYS A 78 -14.45 1.43 15.21
CA LYS A 78 -15.89 1.24 15.45
C LYS A 78 -16.20 -0.15 15.99
N ASP A 79 -15.52 -1.17 15.50
CA ASP A 79 -15.72 -2.57 15.91
C ASP A 79 -14.57 -3.12 16.79
N ALA A 80 -13.50 -2.33 16.98
CA ALA A 80 -12.28 -2.68 17.70
C ALA A 80 -11.60 -3.95 17.17
N ARG A 81 -11.68 -4.20 15.86
CA ARG A 81 -11.11 -5.38 15.21
C ARG A 81 -9.96 -5.02 14.29
N LEU A 82 -9.01 -5.96 14.21
CA LEU A 82 -7.94 -5.95 13.24
C LEU A 82 -8.39 -6.74 12.01
N HIS A 83 -8.41 -6.07 10.86
CA HIS A 83 -8.75 -6.63 9.56
C HIS A 83 -7.47 -6.94 8.82
N ASP A 84 -7.25 -8.22 8.51
CA ASP A 84 -6.14 -8.64 7.66
C ASP A 84 -6.50 -8.38 6.19
N LEU A 85 -5.65 -7.64 5.49
CA LEU A 85 -5.85 -7.37 4.06
C LEU A 85 -5.39 -8.53 3.18
N HIS A 86 -4.85 -9.60 3.77
CA HIS A 86 -4.32 -10.75 3.06
C HIS A 86 -3.34 -10.33 1.96
N PHE A 87 -2.40 -9.47 2.33
CA PHE A 87 -1.40 -8.94 1.42
C PHE A 87 -0.61 -10.09 0.75
N ASP A 88 -0.69 -10.17 -0.58
CA ASP A 88 0.00 -11.19 -1.39
C ASP A 88 1.50 -10.86 -1.48
N PHE A 89 2.21 -11.14 -0.40
CA PHE A 89 3.63 -10.84 -0.28
C PHE A 89 4.46 -11.52 -1.38
N GLU A 90 4.20 -12.80 -1.67
CA GLU A 90 5.00 -13.58 -2.62
C GLU A 90 4.76 -13.11 -4.05
N GLY A 91 3.49 -12.92 -4.45
CA GLY A 91 3.15 -12.43 -5.78
C GLY A 91 3.60 -10.99 -6.01
N GLU A 92 3.52 -10.10 -5.02
CA GLU A 92 4.04 -8.73 -5.16
C GLU A 92 5.57 -8.69 -5.21
N LEU A 93 6.26 -9.55 -4.45
CA LEU A 93 7.72 -9.64 -4.52
C LEU A 93 8.18 -10.11 -5.91
N GLU A 94 7.48 -11.06 -6.52
CA GLU A 94 7.77 -11.53 -7.88
C GLU A 94 7.60 -10.42 -8.92
N LYS A 95 6.48 -9.68 -8.90
CA LYS A 95 6.25 -8.53 -9.79
C LYS A 95 7.32 -7.44 -9.65
N ILE A 96 7.81 -7.22 -8.44
CA ILE A 96 8.85 -6.22 -8.18
C ILE A 96 10.21 -6.68 -8.73
N LYS A 97 10.54 -7.98 -8.64
CA LYS A 97 11.79 -8.53 -9.22
C LYS A 97 11.92 -8.25 -10.71
N GLU A 98 10.84 -8.39 -11.47
CA GLU A 98 10.85 -8.16 -12.93
C GLU A 98 11.34 -6.76 -13.30
N ILE A 99 11.14 -5.77 -12.41
CA ILE A 99 11.47 -4.36 -12.63
C ILE A 99 12.73 -3.94 -11.87
N TYR A 100 13.00 -4.54 -10.70
CA TYR A 100 14.06 -4.15 -9.76
C TYR A 100 14.95 -5.34 -9.36
N ASP A 101 15.55 -6.06 -10.31
CA ASP A 101 16.58 -7.05 -9.97
C ASP A 101 17.88 -6.37 -9.51
N ILE A 102 17.97 -6.15 -8.20
CA ILE A 102 19.15 -5.63 -7.53
C ILE A 102 20.13 -6.73 -7.10
N THR A 103 19.82 -8.00 -7.38
CA THR A 103 20.63 -9.15 -6.94
C THR A 103 21.64 -9.60 -7.99
N GLY A 104 21.44 -9.23 -9.26
CA GLY A 104 22.40 -9.47 -10.34
C GLY A 104 22.73 -10.94 -10.57
N LYS A 105 21.87 -11.86 -10.12
CA LYS A 105 22.01 -13.30 -10.34
C LYS A 105 20.90 -13.76 -11.26
N VAL A 106 21.27 -13.89 -12.53
CA VAL A 106 20.66 -14.85 -13.48
C VAL A 106 20.99 -16.26 -13.00
#